data_AF-A0A1W9QKJ2-F1
#
_entry.id   AF-A0A1W9QKJ2-F1
#
_cell.length_a   1.000
_cell.length_b   1.000
_cell.length_c   1.000
_cell.angle_alpha   90.00
_cell.angle_beta   90.00
_cell.angle_gamma   90.00
#
_symmetry.space_group_name_H-M   'P 1'
#
loop_
_entity.id
_entity.type
_entity.pdbx_description
1 polymer ?
#
loop_
_entity_poly.entity_id
_entity_poly.type
_entity_poly.pdbx_seq_one_letter_code
_entity_poly.pdbx_strand_id
1 'polypeptide(L)'
;MFKQAKKIMEEQGFSFIATGEVIGERPMSQRKKAMEFLEKKAGLEGKLLRPLSAKLLKETEIEKKKIVDRKKLLAISGRSRKKQIALAKKYGIEDYPTPAGGCLLTDPAFSKRLKELLEKQEKITENDIALLFVGRHFWHKNVKIVVARNEEENKKLHKLKKDGNIIIELEDIPGPTTLVRGGAQEAINKAKRLTKRYSSAARRKKQVRFKKC
;
A
#
# COMPACT_ATOMS: atom_id res chain seq x y z
N MET A 1 8.56 1.68 10.37
CA MET A 1 9.82 1.36 9.63
C MET A 1 11.04 1.44 10.54
N PHE A 2 11.50 2.62 10.98
CA PHE A 2 12.77 2.72 11.74
C PHE A 2 12.85 1.88 13.01
N LYS A 3 11.77 1.78 13.81
CA LYS A 3 11.74 0.88 14.97
C LYS A 3 11.97 -0.59 14.60
N GLN A 4 11.40 -1.03 13.47
CA GLN A 4 11.57 -2.40 12.99
C GLN A 4 12.97 -2.61 12.40
N ALA A 5 13.49 -1.64 11.65
CA ALA A 5 14.87 -1.68 11.15
C ALA A 5 15.88 -1.74 12.30
N LYS A 6 15.64 -0.99 13.40
CA LYS A 6 16.43 -1.07 14.63
C LYS A 6 16.42 -2.48 15.22
N LYS A 7 15.22 -3.07 15.37
CA LYS A 7 15.08 -4.44 15.88
C LYS A 7 15.91 -5.44 15.05
N ILE A 8 15.78 -5.40 13.72
CA ILE A 8 16.55 -6.27 12.81
C ILE A 8 18.06 -6.01 12.93
N MET A 9 18.48 -4.75 12.98
CA MET A 9 19.88 -4.35 13.14
C MET A 9 20.48 -4.96 14.41
N GLU A 10 19.76 -4.89 15.53
CA GLU A 10 20.20 -5.44 16.82
C GLU A 10 20.20 -6.98 16.82
N GLU A 11 19.15 -7.61 16.30
CA GLU A 11 19.01 -9.07 16.24
C GLU A 11 20.08 -9.73 15.34
N GLN A 12 20.45 -9.07 14.24
CA GLN A 12 21.42 -9.60 13.28
C GLN A 12 22.85 -9.08 13.49
N GLY A 13 23.09 -8.27 14.53
CA GLY A 13 24.42 -7.76 14.86
C GLY A 13 24.99 -6.75 13.85
N PHE A 14 24.15 -6.05 13.09
CA PHE A 14 24.60 -5.00 12.18
C PHE A 14 25.01 -3.73 12.92
N SER A 15 26.03 -3.03 12.41
CA SER A 15 26.57 -1.85 13.08
C SER A 15 25.74 -0.56 12.88
N PHE A 16 24.96 -0.47 11.79
CA PHE A 16 24.19 0.72 11.44
C PHE A 16 23.08 0.42 10.42
N ILE A 17 22.22 1.42 10.16
CA ILE A 17 21.19 1.40 9.12
C ILE A 17 21.52 2.49 8.09
N ALA A 18 21.35 2.19 6.80
CA ALA A 18 21.45 3.18 5.72
C ALA A 18 20.08 3.44 5.08
N THR A 19 19.80 4.70 4.69
CA THR A 19 18.62 5.04 3.87
C THR A 19 18.97 5.92 2.69
N GLY A 20 18.15 5.85 1.64
CA GLY A 20 18.21 6.74 0.47
C GLY A 20 17.45 8.06 0.66
N GLU A 21 17.21 8.52 1.90
CA GLU A 21 16.49 9.76 2.13
C GLU A 21 17.32 10.99 1.73
N VAL A 22 16.69 11.98 1.10
CA VAL A 22 17.31 13.25 0.70
C VAL A 22 16.64 14.40 1.44
N ILE A 23 17.44 15.28 2.05
CA ILE A 23 16.92 16.46 2.76
C ILE A 23 16.12 17.34 1.81
N GLY A 24 14.87 17.63 2.17
CA GLY A 24 14.00 18.54 1.46
C GLY A 24 13.37 17.97 0.18
N GLU A 25 13.64 16.71 -0.17
CA GLU A 25 13.07 16.11 -1.38
C GLU A 25 11.58 15.83 -1.23
N ARG A 26 11.15 15.38 -0.04
CA ARG A 26 9.74 15.29 0.34
C ARG A 26 9.36 16.39 1.32
N PRO A 27 8.43 17.29 0.94
CA PRO A 27 8.16 18.52 1.70
C PRO A 27 7.57 18.27 3.09
N MET A 28 6.96 17.11 3.34
CA MET A 28 6.33 16.81 4.63
C MET A 28 7.21 15.96 5.54
N SER A 29 7.96 14.99 5.00
CA SER A 29 8.65 13.98 5.80
C SER A 29 10.17 14.15 5.86
N GLN A 30 10.78 14.84 4.90
CA GLN A 30 12.24 14.93 4.76
C GLN A 30 12.79 16.33 5.06
N ARG A 31 12.09 17.11 5.89
CA ARG A 31 12.68 18.32 6.50
C ARG A 31 13.72 17.89 7.52
N LYS A 32 14.83 18.62 7.63
CA LYS A 32 15.93 18.29 8.57
C LYS A 32 15.43 18.02 9.99
N LYS A 33 14.62 18.92 10.55
CA LYS A 33 14.02 18.75 11.89
C LYS A 33 13.14 17.49 12.02
N ALA A 34 12.38 17.15 10.98
CA ALA A 34 11.53 15.96 10.99
C ALA A 34 12.38 14.68 10.96
N MET A 35 13.46 14.67 10.18
CA MET A 35 14.40 13.55 10.11
C MET A 35 15.12 13.33 11.44
N GLU A 36 15.62 14.41 12.06
CA GLU A 36 16.24 14.38 13.39
C GLU A 36 15.25 13.87 14.47
N PHE A 37 14.02 14.38 14.46
CA PHE A 37 12.98 13.93 15.38
C PHE A 37 12.66 12.43 15.23
N LEU A 38 12.53 11.94 13.99
CA LEU A 38 12.24 10.53 13.72
C LEU A 38 13.39 9.61 14.15
N GLU A 39 14.63 10.03 13.93
CA GLU A 39 15.83 9.30 14.34
C GLU A 39 15.90 9.17 15.87
N LYS A 40 15.69 10.28 16.60
CA LYS A 40 15.58 10.29 18.06
C LYS A 40 14.44 9.43 18.57
N LYS A 41 13.25 9.57 17.99
CA LYS A 41 12.07 8.79 18.38
C LYS A 41 12.24 7.29 18.13
N ALA A 42 13.06 6.90 17.15
CA ALA A 42 13.40 5.51 16.89
C ALA A 42 14.58 5.00 17.74
N GLY A 43 15.28 5.89 18.48
CA GLY A 43 16.48 5.55 19.23
C GLY A 43 17.62 5.09 18.32
N LEU A 44 17.78 5.78 17.17
CA LEU A 44 18.78 5.50 16.13
C LEU A 44 19.78 6.65 15.95
N GLU A 45 19.83 7.59 16.89
CA GLU A 45 20.75 8.74 16.84
C GLU A 45 22.19 8.25 16.62
N GLY A 46 22.82 8.74 15.56
CA GLY A 46 24.19 8.37 15.21
C GLY A 46 24.36 6.99 14.56
N LYS A 47 23.30 6.18 14.47
CA LYS A 47 23.28 4.85 13.83
C LYS A 47 22.58 4.83 12.48
N LEU A 48 22.04 5.96 12.03
CA LEU A 48 21.28 6.08 10.79
C LEU A 48 22.02 6.92 9.74
N LEU A 49 22.71 6.25 8.82
CA LEU A 49 23.44 6.90 7.72
C LEU A 49 22.49 7.26 6.57
N ARG A 50 22.64 8.47 6.04
CA ARG A 50 21.88 8.96 4.87
C ARG A 50 22.84 9.40 3.76
N PRO A 51 23.41 8.46 2.97
CA PRO A 51 24.55 8.72 2.09
C PRO A 51 24.35 9.88 1.11
N LEU A 52 23.12 10.08 0.64
CA LEU A 52 22.80 11.12 -0.35
C LEU A 52 22.85 12.54 0.23
N SER A 53 22.63 12.71 1.54
CA SER A 53 22.63 14.01 2.22
C SER A 53 23.62 14.09 3.39
N ALA A 54 24.50 13.11 3.56
CA ALA A 54 25.34 12.95 4.74
C ALA A 54 26.16 14.21 5.06
N LYS A 55 26.72 14.87 4.02
CA LYS A 55 27.52 16.09 4.18
C LYS A 55 26.74 17.30 4.72
N LEU A 56 25.40 17.23 4.76
CA LEU A 56 24.49 18.26 5.27
C LEU A 56 23.94 17.93 6.67
N LEU A 57 24.24 16.74 7.18
CA LEU A 57 23.81 16.22 8.48
C LEU A 57 25.01 16.09 9.43
N LYS A 58 24.70 15.90 10.71
CA LYS A 58 25.72 15.54 11.72
C LYS A 58 26.32 14.18 11.35
N GLU A 59 27.60 14.00 11.69
CA GLU A 59 28.29 12.72 11.46
C GLU A 59 27.70 11.61 12.33
N THR A 60 27.51 10.46 11.70
CA THR A 60 27.16 9.20 12.38
C THR A 60 28.36 8.58 13.08
N GLU A 61 28.14 7.62 13.97
CA GLU A 61 29.19 6.93 14.70
C GLU A 61 30.16 6.20 13.76
N ILE A 62 29.65 5.60 12.68
CA ILE A 62 30.45 4.88 11.68
C ILE A 62 31.31 5.82 10.83
N GLU A 63 30.85 7.06 10.60
CA GLU A 63 31.62 8.09 9.93
C GLU A 63 32.76 8.58 10.84
N LYS A 64 32.47 8.83 12.13
CA LYS A 64 33.47 9.21 13.13
C LYS A 64 34.54 8.12 13.34
N LYS A 65 34.12 6.85 13.34
CA LYS A 65 35.00 5.68 13.42
C LYS A 65 35.73 5.39 12.11
N LYS A 66 35.51 6.18 11.05
CA LYS A 66 36.09 6.02 9.71
C LYS A 66 35.79 4.66 9.05
N ILE A 67 34.76 3.95 9.51
CA ILE A 67 34.24 2.74 8.85
C ILE A 67 33.62 3.14 7.50
N VAL A 68 32.99 4.32 7.46
CA VAL A 68 32.49 4.94 6.23
C VAL A 68 33.26 6.21 5.95
N ASP A 69 33.86 6.30 4.76
CA ASP A 69 34.54 7.51 4.31
C ASP A 69 33.52 8.59 3.90
N ARG A 70 33.32 9.57 4.80
CA ARG A 70 32.42 10.72 4.59
C ARG A 70 32.75 11.53 3.34
N LYS A 71 34.00 11.52 2.86
CA LYS A 71 34.40 12.26 1.65
C LYS A 71 33.71 11.71 0.40
N LYS A 72 33.45 10.39 0.37
CA LYS A 72 32.73 9.70 -0.73
C LYS A 72 31.22 9.89 -0.69
N LEU A 73 30.67 10.41 0.41
CA LEU A 73 29.23 10.67 0.54
C LEU A 73 28.84 12.00 -0.12
N LEU A 74 27.53 12.28 -0.20
CA LEU A 74 26.99 13.37 -0.99
C LEU A 74 26.34 14.47 -0.15
N ALA A 75 26.07 15.59 -0.82
CA ALA A 75 25.41 16.78 -0.29
C ALA A 75 24.15 17.12 -1.10
N ILE A 76 23.34 16.12 -1.47
CA ILE A 76 22.10 16.33 -2.21
C ILE A 76 21.04 16.89 -1.25
N SER A 77 20.33 17.93 -1.68
CA SER A 77 19.16 18.47 -1.00
C SER A 77 18.19 19.11 -2.00
N GLY A 78 16.98 19.40 -1.52
CA GLY A 78 15.91 20.01 -2.31
C GLY A 78 15.07 18.98 -3.05
N ARG A 79 14.14 19.45 -3.90
CA ARG A 79 13.14 18.61 -4.57
C ARG A 79 13.62 17.95 -5.87
N SER A 80 14.74 18.41 -6.41
CA SER A 80 15.24 17.96 -7.71
C SER A 80 15.92 16.60 -7.60
N ARG A 81 15.43 15.63 -8.38
CA ARG A 81 16.02 14.28 -8.48
C ARG A 81 17.06 14.12 -9.58
N LYS A 82 17.42 15.20 -10.29
CA LYS A 82 18.38 15.15 -11.41
C LYS A 82 19.69 14.47 -11.03
N LYS A 83 20.22 14.77 -9.83
CA LYS A 83 21.46 14.16 -9.33
C LYS A 83 21.32 12.67 -9.06
N GLN A 84 20.21 12.22 -8.47
CA GLN A 84 19.96 10.79 -8.24
C GLN A 84 19.78 10.03 -9.55
N ILE A 85 19.07 10.60 -10.53
CA ILE A 85 18.92 9.99 -11.85
C ILE A 85 20.27 9.85 -12.54
N ALA A 86 21.13 10.87 -12.45
CA ALA A 86 22.49 10.80 -12.99
C ALA A 86 23.33 9.73 -12.27
N LEU A 87 23.19 9.58 -10.94
CA LEU A 87 23.85 8.52 -10.19
C LEU A 87 23.32 7.14 -10.58
N ALA A 88 22.01 6.97 -10.74
CA ALA A 88 21.41 5.73 -11.19
C ALA A 88 21.99 5.30 -12.55
N LYS A 89 22.06 6.23 -13.52
CA LYS A 89 22.72 5.98 -14.81
C LYS A 89 24.19 5.61 -14.65
N LYS A 90 24.93 6.36 -13.82
CA LYS A 90 26.36 6.12 -13.56
C LYS A 90 26.62 4.72 -12.98
N TYR A 91 25.73 4.22 -12.14
CA TYR A 91 25.86 2.91 -11.49
C TYR A 91 25.14 1.78 -12.23
N GLY A 92 24.57 2.03 -13.41
CA GLY A 92 23.81 1.02 -14.16
C GLY A 92 22.53 0.54 -13.45
N ILE A 93 21.91 1.41 -12.63
CA ILE A 93 20.65 1.10 -11.95
C ILE A 93 19.50 1.34 -12.93
N GLU A 94 18.98 0.26 -13.50
CA GLU A 94 17.89 0.30 -14.49
C GLU A 94 16.51 0.51 -13.84
N ASP A 95 16.25 -0.13 -12.70
CA ASP A 95 15.00 0.03 -11.95
C ASP A 95 15.07 1.22 -10.97
N TYR A 96 15.06 2.43 -11.52
CA TYR A 96 14.91 3.65 -10.73
C TYR A 96 13.43 4.08 -10.70
N PRO A 97 12.70 3.82 -9.61
CA PRO A 97 11.26 4.00 -9.58
C PRO A 97 10.86 5.48 -9.68
N THR A 98 9.79 5.75 -10.41
CA THR A 98 9.16 7.07 -10.41
C THR A 98 8.63 7.43 -9.02
N PRO A 99 8.55 8.73 -8.65
CA PRO A 99 8.05 9.14 -7.35
C PRO A 99 6.63 8.59 -7.11
N ALA A 100 6.46 7.75 -6.08
CA ALA A 100 5.15 7.24 -5.70
C ALA A 100 4.23 8.38 -5.22
N GLY A 101 2.95 8.34 -5.61
CA GLY A 101 1.91 9.32 -5.27
C GLY A 101 1.47 9.35 -3.80
N GLY A 102 2.26 8.78 -2.88
CA GLY A 102 1.92 8.62 -1.47
C GLY A 102 1.81 7.16 -1.06
N CYS A 103 1.81 6.90 0.24
CA CYS A 103 1.56 5.56 0.78
C CYS A 103 0.07 5.29 0.71
N LEU A 104 -0.36 4.12 0.24
CA LEU A 104 -1.78 3.80 0.18
C LEU A 104 -2.44 3.79 1.57
N LEU A 105 -1.66 3.57 2.64
CA LEU A 105 -2.14 3.67 4.02
C LEU A 105 -2.42 5.11 4.48
N THR A 106 -2.08 6.12 3.68
CA THR A 106 -2.51 7.50 3.91
C THR A 106 -3.82 7.84 3.21
N ASP A 107 -4.33 6.98 2.33
CA ASP A 107 -5.69 7.09 1.79
C ASP A 107 -6.70 6.67 2.87
N PRO A 108 -7.55 7.57 3.39
CA PRO A 108 -8.47 7.25 4.47
C PRO A 108 -9.47 6.14 4.10
N ALA A 109 -9.89 6.08 2.84
CA ALA A 109 -10.83 5.08 2.37
C ALA A 109 -10.17 3.70 2.28
N PHE A 110 -8.93 3.60 1.76
CA PHE A 110 -8.20 2.35 1.75
C PHE A 110 -7.86 1.88 3.16
N SER A 111 -7.34 2.77 4.01
CA SER A 111 -6.98 2.43 5.40
C SER A 111 -8.18 1.97 6.20
N LYS A 112 -9.36 2.57 6.01
CA LYS A 112 -10.60 2.07 6.60
C LYS A 112 -10.92 0.65 6.15
N ARG A 113 -10.84 0.36 4.83
CA ARG A 113 -11.11 -0.99 4.31
C ARG A 113 -10.12 -2.03 4.83
N LEU A 114 -8.84 -1.68 4.92
CA LEU A 114 -7.81 -2.57 5.47
C LEU A 114 -8.04 -2.83 6.96
N LYS A 115 -8.37 -1.78 7.74
CA LYS A 115 -8.68 -1.91 9.16
C LYS A 115 -9.89 -2.84 9.38
N GLU A 116 -10.97 -2.62 8.64
CA GLU A 116 -12.16 -3.49 8.71
C GLU A 116 -11.85 -4.95 8.34
N LEU A 117 -10.91 -5.19 7.42
CA LEU A 117 -10.45 -6.54 7.08
C LEU A 117 -9.72 -7.20 8.26
N LEU A 118 -8.78 -6.48 8.86
CA LEU A 118 -7.97 -6.93 10.00
C LEU A 118 -8.83 -7.22 11.24
N GLU A 119 -9.90 -6.46 11.46
CA GLU A 119 -10.82 -6.67 12.59
C GLU A 119 -11.75 -7.86 12.39
N LYS A 120 -12.04 -8.26 11.14
CA LYS A 120 -13.06 -9.26 10.81
C LYS A 120 -12.49 -10.61 10.40
N GLN A 121 -11.20 -10.69 10.09
CA GLN A 121 -10.54 -11.91 9.63
C GLN A 121 -9.23 -12.13 10.38
N GLU A 122 -9.11 -13.27 11.04
CA GLU A 122 -7.87 -13.65 11.72
C GLU A 122 -6.76 -14.04 10.74
N LYS A 123 -7.12 -14.73 9.65
CA LYS A 123 -6.18 -15.17 8.61
C LYS A 123 -6.45 -14.39 7.32
N ILE A 124 -5.51 -13.53 6.97
CA ILE A 124 -5.56 -12.71 5.76
C ILE A 124 -4.54 -13.23 4.75
N THR A 125 -4.98 -13.41 3.51
CA THR A 125 -4.11 -13.82 2.41
C THR A 125 -3.84 -12.65 1.47
N GLU A 126 -2.83 -12.79 0.60
CA GLU A 126 -2.53 -11.81 -0.44
C GLU A 126 -3.74 -11.52 -1.35
N ASN A 127 -4.55 -12.54 -1.65
CA ASN A 127 -5.77 -12.36 -2.44
C ASN A 127 -6.83 -11.51 -1.70
N ASP A 128 -6.89 -11.54 -0.37
CA ASP A 128 -7.81 -10.69 0.41
C ASP A 128 -7.36 -9.24 0.42
N ILE A 129 -6.04 -9.01 0.41
CA ILE A 129 -5.42 -7.69 0.23
C ILE A 129 -5.66 -7.19 -1.20
N ALA A 130 -5.41 -8.02 -2.21
CA ALA A 130 -5.65 -7.68 -3.62
C ALA A 130 -7.11 -7.29 -3.87
N LEU A 131 -8.05 -7.94 -3.18
CA LEU A 131 -9.46 -7.59 -3.26
C LEU A 131 -9.76 -6.16 -2.77
N LEU A 132 -8.99 -5.58 -1.84
CA LEU A 132 -9.19 -4.21 -1.33
C LEU A 132 -9.01 -3.09 -2.37
N PHE A 133 -8.40 -3.44 -3.51
CA PHE A 133 -8.15 -2.55 -4.63
C PHE A 133 -9.29 -2.54 -5.66
N VAL A 134 -10.25 -3.46 -5.54
CA VAL A 134 -11.25 -3.72 -6.57
C VAL A 134 -12.63 -3.39 -6.03
N GLY A 135 -13.37 -2.55 -6.74
CA GLY A 135 -14.80 -2.39 -6.49
C GLY A 135 -15.18 -1.61 -5.24
N ARG A 136 -16.46 -1.71 -4.91
CA ARG A 136 -17.11 -1.11 -3.74
C ARG A 136 -17.25 -2.19 -2.68
N HIS A 137 -16.80 -1.90 -1.47
CA HIS A 137 -16.76 -2.86 -0.38
C HIS A 137 -17.94 -2.70 0.58
N PHE A 138 -18.55 -3.82 0.93
CA PHE A 138 -19.60 -3.91 1.93
C PHE A 138 -19.35 -5.14 2.80
N TRP A 139 -19.87 -5.06 4.03
CA TRP A 139 -19.88 -6.18 4.95
C TRP A 139 -21.32 -6.58 5.30
N HIS A 140 -21.53 -7.88 5.48
CA HIS A 140 -22.71 -8.44 6.15
C HIS A 140 -22.22 -9.39 7.23
N LYS A 141 -22.27 -8.95 8.49
CA LYS A 141 -21.61 -9.65 9.61
C LYS A 141 -20.11 -9.84 9.32
N ASN A 142 -19.68 -11.08 9.07
CA ASN A 142 -18.31 -11.46 8.74
C ASN A 142 -18.13 -11.85 7.25
N VAL A 143 -19.17 -11.66 6.43
CA VAL A 143 -19.13 -11.95 4.98
C VAL A 143 -18.81 -10.67 4.21
N LYS A 144 -17.75 -10.71 3.40
CA LYS A 144 -17.32 -9.58 2.57
C LYS A 144 -18.03 -9.63 1.22
N ILE A 145 -18.57 -8.49 0.80
CA ILE A 145 -19.27 -8.31 -0.48
C ILE A 145 -18.55 -7.20 -1.25
N VAL A 146 -18.18 -7.47 -2.49
CA VAL A 146 -17.46 -6.52 -3.35
C VAL A 146 -18.15 -6.39 -4.69
N VAL A 147 -18.55 -5.16 -5.05
CA VAL A 147 -19.27 -4.85 -6.29
C VAL A 147 -18.36 -4.08 -7.23
N ALA A 148 -18.10 -4.60 -8.42
CA ALA A 148 -17.29 -3.92 -9.41
C ALA A 148 -17.88 -2.56 -9.85
N ARG A 149 -17.00 -1.65 -10.29
CA ARG A 149 -17.34 -0.31 -10.78
C ARG A 149 -17.29 -0.20 -12.29
N ASN A 150 -16.50 -1.05 -12.94
CA ASN A 150 -16.28 -1.06 -14.38
C ASN A 150 -15.91 -2.48 -14.86
N GLU A 151 -15.76 -2.63 -16.18
CA GLU A 151 -15.50 -3.93 -16.80
C GLU A 151 -14.13 -4.53 -16.44
N GLU A 152 -13.11 -3.70 -16.23
CA GLU A 152 -11.82 -4.21 -15.74
C GLU A 152 -11.94 -4.81 -14.34
N GLU A 153 -12.73 -4.19 -13.47
CA GLU A 153 -13.01 -4.71 -12.13
C GLU A 153 -13.87 -5.97 -12.16
N ASN A 154 -14.83 -6.08 -13.09
CA ASN A 154 -15.57 -7.33 -13.31
C ASN A 154 -14.59 -8.49 -13.55
N LYS A 155 -13.68 -8.32 -14.52
CA LYS A 155 -12.64 -9.31 -14.85
C LYS A 155 -11.73 -9.61 -13.67
N LYS A 156 -11.34 -8.60 -12.89
CA LYS A 156 -10.52 -8.78 -11.68
C LYS A 156 -11.25 -9.56 -10.60
N LEU A 157 -12.55 -9.32 -10.38
CA LEU A 157 -13.33 -10.08 -9.40
C LEU A 157 -13.44 -11.57 -9.75
N HIS A 158 -13.61 -11.90 -11.04
CA HIS A 158 -13.57 -13.28 -11.50
C HIS A 158 -12.21 -13.95 -11.21
N LYS A 159 -11.10 -13.26 -11.51
CA LYS A 159 -9.75 -13.75 -11.21
C LYS A 159 -9.46 -13.90 -9.72
N LEU A 160 -10.08 -13.05 -8.89
CA LEU A 160 -9.90 -13.08 -7.43
C LEU A 160 -10.82 -14.09 -6.74
N LYS A 161 -11.79 -14.70 -7.43
CA LYS A 161 -12.68 -15.72 -6.87
C LYS A 161 -11.85 -16.89 -6.31
N LYS A 162 -12.18 -17.32 -5.10
CA LYS A 162 -11.68 -18.55 -4.47
C LYS A 162 -12.80 -19.56 -4.32
N ASP A 163 -12.44 -20.79 -4.00
CA ASP A 163 -13.41 -21.83 -3.63
C ASP A 163 -14.29 -21.37 -2.47
N GLY A 164 -15.58 -21.71 -2.55
CA GLY A 164 -16.60 -21.25 -1.61
C GLY A 164 -16.99 -19.77 -1.72
N ASN A 165 -16.43 -19.01 -2.66
CA ASN A 165 -16.93 -17.66 -2.99
C ASN A 165 -18.06 -17.76 -4.01
N ILE A 166 -18.98 -16.81 -3.95
CA ILE A 166 -20.14 -16.75 -4.84
C ILE A 166 -20.01 -15.51 -5.73
N ILE A 167 -20.19 -15.70 -7.03
CA ILE A 167 -20.31 -14.59 -7.99
C ILE A 167 -21.78 -14.35 -8.28
N ILE A 168 -22.18 -13.08 -8.26
CA ILE A 168 -23.53 -12.65 -8.58
C ILE A 168 -23.46 -11.67 -9.74
N GLU A 169 -24.13 -12.04 -10.82
CA GLU A 169 -24.26 -11.24 -12.04
C GLU A 169 -25.72 -11.21 -12.46
N LEU A 170 -26.09 -10.21 -13.26
CA LEU A 170 -27.41 -10.15 -13.87
C LEU A 170 -27.45 -11.07 -15.09
N GLU A 171 -28.57 -11.76 -15.30
CA GLU A 171 -28.68 -12.77 -16.36
C GLU A 171 -28.80 -12.15 -17.76
N ASP A 172 -29.77 -11.24 -17.91
CA ASP A 172 -30.15 -10.68 -19.22
C ASP A 172 -29.81 -9.19 -19.36
N ILE A 173 -29.08 -8.63 -18.40
CA ILE A 173 -28.90 -7.18 -18.30
C ILE A 173 -27.43 -6.89 -18.01
N PRO A 174 -26.80 -5.93 -18.72
CA PRO A 174 -25.46 -5.50 -18.37
C PRO A 174 -25.42 -4.90 -16.96
N GLY A 175 -24.39 -5.26 -16.20
CA GLY A 175 -24.25 -4.82 -14.83
C GLY A 175 -22.92 -5.20 -14.21
N PRO A 176 -22.69 -4.79 -12.96
CA PRO A 176 -21.47 -5.12 -12.26
C PRO A 176 -21.48 -6.57 -11.82
N THR A 177 -20.31 -7.20 -11.85
CA THR A 177 -20.04 -8.45 -11.14
C THR A 177 -19.93 -8.15 -9.64
N THR A 178 -20.59 -8.96 -8.81
CA THR A 178 -20.46 -8.90 -7.36
C THR A 178 -19.86 -10.19 -6.82
N LEU A 179 -18.76 -10.08 -6.08
CA LEU A 179 -18.13 -11.20 -5.38
C LEU A 179 -18.55 -11.21 -3.92
N VAL A 180 -19.00 -12.36 -3.43
CA VAL A 180 -19.30 -12.63 -2.03
C VAL A 180 -18.27 -13.62 -1.50
N ARG A 181 -17.49 -13.20 -0.51
CA ARG A 181 -16.46 -14.03 0.13
C ARG A 181 -17.02 -14.60 1.43
N GLY A 182 -17.45 -15.87 1.34
CA GLY A 182 -18.25 -16.57 2.34
C GLY A 182 -19.65 -16.93 1.81
N GLY A 183 -20.41 -17.72 2.57
CA GLY A 183 -21.62 -18.39 2.06
C GLY A 183 -22.95 -18.08 2.78
N ALA A 184 -23.07 -16.98 3.54
CA ALA A 184 -24.32 -16.72 4.27
C ALA A 184 -25.46 -16.24 3.35
N GLN A 185 -26.63 -16.88 3.43
CA GLN A 185 -27.78 -16.60 2.57
C GLN A 185 -28.25 -15.13 2.64
N GLU A 186 -28.24 -14.53 3.82
CA GLU A 186 -28.56 -13.10 4.00
C GLU A 186 -27.58 -12.19 3.26
N ALA A 187 -26.29 -12.54 3.26
CA ALA A 187 -25.25 -11.79 2.56
C ALA A 187 -25.41 -11.90 1.04
N ILE A 188 -25.79 -13.08 0.53
CA ILE A 188 -26.13 -13.29 -0.88
C ILE A 188 -27.33 -12.41 -1.27
N ASN A 189 -28.38 -12.37 -0.44
CA ASN A 189 -29.55 -11.53 -0.69
C ASN A 189 -29.18 -10.04 -0.70
N LYS A 190 -28.33 -9.58 0.22
CA LYS A 190 -27.79 -8.22 0.22
C LYS A 190 -26.95 -7.95 -1.04
N ALA A 191 -26.11 -8.89 -1.45
CA ALA A 191 -25.28 -8.78 -2.64
C ALA A 191 -26.12 -8.70 -3.94
N LYS A 192 -27.21 -9.46 -4.07
CA LYS A 192 -28.18 -9.32 -5.17
C LYS A 192 -28.78 -7.92 -5.25
N ARG A 193 -29.21 -7.37 -4.10
CA ARG A 193 -29.75 -6.00 -4.01
C ARG A 193 -28.70 -4.96 -4.42
N LEU A 194 -27.46 -5.12 -3.98
CA LEU A 194 -26.36 -4.23 -4.34
C LEU A 194 -26.03 -4.30 -5.84
N THR A 195 -25.95 -5.51 -6.39
CA THR A 195 -25.73 -5.76 -7.83
C THR A 195 -26.76 -5.03 -8.68
N LYS A 196 -28.05 -5.19 -8.34
CA LYS A 196 -29.16 -4.47 -9.00
C LYS A 196 -29.04 -2.96 -8.85
N ARG A 197 -28.76 -2.47 -7.64
CA ARG A 197 -28.66 -1.03 -7.32
C ARG A 197 -27.56 -0.34 -8.14
N TYR A 198 -26.43 -1.01 -8.34
CA TYR A 198 -25.27 -0.45 -9.03
C TYR A 198 -25.25 -0.72 -10.55
N SER A 199 -26.24 -1.43 -11.10
CA SER A 199 -26.46 -1.47 -12.55
C SER A 199 -27.39 -0.34 -12.98
N SER A 200 -26.91 0.52 -13.89
CA SER A 200 -27.70 1.60 -14.50
C SER A 200 -28.95 1.07 -15.20
N ALA A 201 -28.86 -0.09 -15.86
CA ALA A 201 -29.92 -0.73 -16.61
C ALA A 201 -30.91 -1.52 -15.74
N ALA A 202 -30.53 -1.93 -14.53
CA ALA A 202 -31.36 -2.74 -13.64
C ALA A 202 -31.97 -1.97 -12.46
N ARG A 203 -31.38 -0.84 -12.03
CA ARG A 203 -31.75 -0.14 -10.78
C ARG A 203 -33.22 0.27 -10.69
N ARG A 204 -33.90 0.53 -11.82
CA ARG A 204 -35.32 0.93 -11.88
C ARG A 204 -36.28 -0.23 -12.19
N LYS A 205 -35.79 -1.42 -12.52
CA LYS A 205 -36.65 -2.56 -12.87
C LYS A 205 -37.25 -3.17 -11.61
N LYS A 206 -38.51 -3.60 -11.65
CA LYS A 206 -39.17 -4.27 -10.50
C LYS A 206 -38.52 -5.63 -10.21
N GLN A 207 -38.36 -6.45 -11.25
CA GLN A 207 -37.74 -7.78 -11.15
C GLN A 207 -36.53 -7.89 -12.08
N VAL A 208 -35.52 -8.64 -11.66
CA VAL A 208 -34.33 -8.98 -12.45
C VAL A 208 -33.89 -10.40 -12.10
N ARG A 209 -33.39 -11.12 -13.10
CA ARG A 209 -32.80 -12.45 -12.93
C ARG A 209 -31.30 -12.35 -12.66
N PHE A 210 -30.77 -13.29 -11.87
CA PHE A 210 -29.37 -13.33 -11.49
C PHE A 210 -28.77 -14.66 -11.90
N LYS A 211 -27.59 -14.64 -12.52
CA LYS A 211 -26.78 -15.84 -12.76
C LYS A 211 -26.27 -16.37 -11.43
N LYS A 212 -26.28 -17.69 -11.28
CA LYS A 212 -25.70 -18.40 -10.14
C LYS A 212 -24.36 -18.96 -10.61
N CYS A 213 -23.24 -18.37 -10.19
CA CYS A 213 -21.88 -18.78 -10.58
C CYS A 213 -20.96 -18.94 -9.37
#